data_AF-A0A8J2FT29-F1
#
_entry.id   AF-A0A8J2FT29-F1
#
_cell.length_a   1.000
_cell.length_b   1.000
_cell.length_c   1.000
_cell.angle_alpha   90.00
_cell.angle_beta   90.00
_cell.angle_gamma   90.00
#
_symmetry.space_group_name_H-M   'P 1'
#
loop_
_entity.id
_entity.type
_entity.pdbx_description
1 polymer ?
#
loop_
_entity_poly.entity_id
_entity_poly.type
_entity_poly.pdbx_seq_one_letter_code
_entity_poly.pdbx_strand_id
1 'polypeptide(L)'
;MDLGRTVISTLLLAHSYLRFGVLAAVLAGLCATLLGWWSQRSPAQWDRILAIVFLGLYDLQALIGVILLAQGAVKSHLHATVMLLGVILAHILFRSVRSAPVEKSWLPRFLFYALPLACIIAGLVAIGHFPI
;
A
#
# COMPACT_ATOMS: atom_id res chain seq x y z
N MET A 1 17.35 17.65 24.34
CA MET A 1 17.40 16.32 23.69
C MET A 1 16.02 15.63 23.61
N ASP A 2 14.90 16.30 23.93
CA ASP A 2 13.57 15.66 23.85
C ASP A 2 12.87 15.75 22.50
N LEU A 3 13.20 16.74 21.67
CA LEU A 3 12.53 16.94 20.38
C LEU A 3 12.65 15.72 19.46
N GLY A 4 13.84 15.09 19.41
CA GLY A 4 14.08 13.90 18.58
C GLY A 4 13.25 12.69 19.00
N ARG A 5 13.06 12.48 20.31
CA ARG A 5 12.24 11.37 20.82
C ARG A 5 10.76 11.58 20.51
N THR A 6 10.26 12.81 20.64
CA THR A 6 8.87 13.15 20.34
C THR A 6 8.56 13.03 18.84
N VAL A 7 9.51 13.39 17.98
CA VAL A 7 9.35 13.22 16.51
C VAL A 7 9.28 11.75 16.15
N ILE A 8 10.19 10.91 16.66
CA ILE A 8 10.22 9.48 16.36
C ILE A 8 8.93 8.79 16.84
N SER A 9 8.45 9.10 18.05
CA SER A 9 7.20 8.53 18.57
C SER A 9 5.98 8.94 17.73
N THR A 10 5.94 10.19 17.28
CA THR A 10 4.88 10.71 16.41
C THR A 10 4.92 10.02 15.04
N LEU A 11 6.10 9.83 14.44
CA LEU A 11 6.26 9.13 13.17
C LEU A 11 5.88 7.64 13.26
N LEU A 12 6.25 6.96 14.34
CA LEU A 12 5.85 5.58 14.60
C LEU A 12 4.33 5.44 14.71
N LEU A 13 3.69 6.36 15.44
CA LEU A 13 2.25 6.38 15.59
C LEU A 13 1.55 6.65 14.24
N ALA A 14 2.04 7.64 13.48
CA ALA A 14 1.55 7.96 12.15
C ALA A 14 1.70 6.78 11.18
N HIS A 15 2.85 6.10 11.19
CA HIS A 15 3.08 4.91 10.38
C HIS A 15 2.11 3.77 10.73
N SER A 16 1.83 3.57 12.01
CA SER A 16 0.86 2.58 12.49
C SER A 16 -0.56 2.89 12.00
N TYR A 17 -1.04 4.13 12.16
CA TYR A 17 -2.36 4.51 11.66
C TYR A 17 -2.46 4.46 10.13
N LEU A 18 -1.42 4.90 9.42
CA LEU A 18 -1.36 4.84 7.96
C LEU A 18 -1.45 3.41 7.45
N ARG A 19 -0.85 2.44 8.14
CA ARG A 19 -0.98 1.03 7.78
C ARG A 19 -2.44 0.58 7.74
N PHE A 20 -3.25 0.98 8.71
CA PHE A 20 -4.69 0.69 8.70
C PHE A 20 -5.42 1.42 7.57
N GLY A 21 -5.03 2.67 7.28
CA GLY A 21 -5.56 3.42 6.15
C GLY A 21 -5.26 2.77 4.79
N VAL A 22 -4.01 2.33 4.58
CA VAL A 22 -3.61 1.58 3.38
C VAL A 22 -4.36 0.26 3.27
N LEU A 23 -4.49 -0.48 4.38
CA LEU A 23 -5.24 -1.73 4.41
C LEU A 23 -6.72 -1.51 4.06
N ALA A 24 -7.35 -0.46 4.61
CA ALA A 24 -8.72 -0.12 4.29
C ALA A 24 -8.87 0.26 2.80
N ALA A 25 -7.95 1.08 2.26
CA ALA A 25 -7.98 1.51 0.87
C ALA A 25 -7.78 0.35 -0.11
N VAL A 26 -6.83 -0.56 0.16
CA VAL A 26 -6.58 -1.72 -0.70
C VAL A 26 -7.75 -2.70 -0.68
N LEU A 27 -8.36 -2.94 0.49
CA LEU A 27 -9.55 -3.80 0.60
C LEU A 27 -10.76 -3.16 -0.09
N ALA A 28 -10.99 -1.87 0.09
CA ALA A 28 -12.07 -1.15 -0.58
C ALA A 28 -11.88 -1.19 -2.12
N GLY A 29 -10.66 -0.94 -2.60
CA GLY A 29 -10.33 -1.01 -4.03
C GLY A 29 -10.48 -2.42 -4.61
N LEU A 30 -10.05 -3.44 -3.87
CA LEU A 30 -10.19 -4.84 -4.27
C LEU A 30 -11.67 -5.25 -4.33
N CYS A 31 -12.47 -4.93 -3.31
CA CYS A 31 -13.91 -5.19 -3.29
C CYS A 31 -14.62 -4.46 -4.44
N ALA A 32 -14.33 -3.17 -4.65
CA ALA A 32 -14.92 -2.39 -5.76
C ALA A 32 -14.58 -2.98 -7.13
N THR A 33 -13.35 -3.49 -7.28
CA THR A 33 -12.87 -4.17 -8.49
C THR A 33 -13.58 -5.50 -8.70
N LEU A 34 -13.72 -6.33 -7.66
CA LEU A 34 -14.42 -7.61 -7.73
C LEU A 34 -15.91 -7.42 -8.04
N LEU A 35 -16.58 -6.48 -7.37
CA LEU A 35 -17.98 -6.14 -7.64
C LEU A 35 -18.16 -5.57 -9.05
N GLY A 36 -17.20 -4.75 -9.50
CA GLY A 36 -17.22 -4.20 -10.85
C GLY A 36 -17.05 -5.26 -11.93
N TRP A 37 -16.15 -6.22 -11.70
CA TRP A 37 -15.95 -7.36 -12.56
C TRP A 37 -17.20 -8.25 -12.60
N TRP A 38 -17.76 -8.60 -11.44
CA TRP A 38 -18.97 -9.42 -11.34
C TRP A 38 -20.17 -8.78 -12.05
N SER A 39 -20.40 -7.49 -11.82
CA SER A 39 -21.51 -6.74 -12.42
C SER A 39 -21.30 -6.39 -13.89
N GLN A 40 -20.13 -6.70 -14.46
CA GLN A 40 -19.70 -6.29 -15.80
C GLN A 40 -19.88 -4.78 -16.08
N ARG A 41 -19.88 -3.95 -15.03
CA ARG A 41 -19.99 -2.50 -15.20
C ARG A 41 -18.72 -1.96 -15.85
N SER A 42 -18.80 -0.77 -16.43
CA SER A 42 -17.60 -0.03 -16.83
C SER A 42 -16.91 0.59 -15.60
N PRO A 43 -15.57 0.67 -15.59
CA PRO A 43 -14.84 1.37 -14.54
C PRO A 43 -15.28 2.84 -14.47
N ALA A 44 -15.67 3.27 -13.28
CA ALA A 44 -16.16 4.61 -13.01
C ALA A 44 -15.06 5.52 -12.47
N GLN A 45 -15.37 6.82 -12.36
CA GLN A 45 -14.47 7.80 -11.73
C GLN A 45 -14.05 7.38 -10.32
N TRP A 46 -14.98 6.80 -9.55
CA TRP A 46 -14.72 6.31 -8.19
C TRP A 46 -13.64 5.22 -8.13
N ASP A 47 -13.55 4.33 -9.12
CA ASP A 47 -12.49 3.30 -9.16
C ASP A 47 -11.11 3.92 -9.41
N ARG A 48 -11.06 5.04 -10.14
CA ARG A 48 -9.83 5.79 -10.38
C ARG A 48 -9.41 6.55 -9.13
N ILE A 49 -10.35 7.18 -8.44
CA ILE A 49 -10.10 7.89 -7.18
C ILE A 49 -9.56 6.91 -6.13
N LEU A 50 -10.20 5.75 -5.95
CA LEU A 50 -9.74 4.71 -5.04
C LEU A 50 -8.31 4.25 -5.35
N ALA A 51 -7.97 4.08 -6.63
CA ALA A 51 -6.63 3.66 -7.02
C ALA A 51 -5.56 4.71 -6.68
N ILE A 52 -5.86 5.99 -6.92
CA ILE A 52 -4.96 7.11 -6.59
C ILE A 52 -4.82 7.25 -5.07
N VAL A 53 -5.92 7.15 -4.32
CA VAL A 53 -5.91 7.22 -2.85
C VAL A 53 -5.09 6.08 -2.28
N PHE A 54 -5.31 4.85 -2.74
CA PHE A 54 -4.51 3.70 -2.30
C PHE A 54 -3.02 3.90 -2.59
N LEU A 55 -2.66 4.28 -3.83
CA LEU A 55 -1.26 4.49 -4.20
C LEU A 55 -0.60 5.57 -3.33
N GLY A 56 -1.25 6.72 -3.18
CA GLY A 56 -0.72 7.83 -2.38
C GLY A 56 -0.57 7.49 -0.89
N LEU A 57 -1.54 6.76 -0.30
CA LEU A 57 -1.42 6.28 1.08
C LEU A 57 -0.28 5.28 1.22
N TYR A 58 -0.10 4.39 0.23
CA TYR A 58 0.94 3.37 0.26
C TYR A 58 2.34 3.97 0.15
N ASP A 59 2.50 4.99 -0.71
CA ASP A 59 3.73 5.78 -0.84
C ASP A 59 4.06 6.52 0.45
N LEU A 60 3.07 7.15 1.07
CA LEU A 60 3.27 7.86 2.33
C LEU A 60 3.66 6.90 3.47
N GLN A 61 3.02 5.73 3.56
CA GLN A 61 3.39 4.70 4.53
C GLN A 61 4.84 4.24 4.33
N ALA A 62 5.23 3.96 3.08
CA ALA A 62 6.59 3.53 2.76
C ALA A 62 7.63 4.62 3.03
N LEU A 63 7.35 5.87 2.67
CA LEU A 63 8.23 7.01 2.94
C LEU A 63 8.52 7.15 4.43
N ILE A 64 7.48 7.11 5.27
CA ILE A 64 7.66 7.16 6.73
C ILE A 64 8.44 5.94 7.22
N GLY A 65 8.18 4.75 6.67
CA GLY A 65 8.93 3.54 6.97
C GLY A 65 10.43 3.67 6.66
N VAL A 66 10.79 4.28 5.52
CA VAL A 66 12.18 4.55 5.14
C VAL A 66 12.82 5.57 6.08
N ILE A 67 12.11 6.64 6.45
CA ILE A 67 12.61 7.65 7.42
C ILE A 67 12.90 6.98 8.76
N LEU A 68 12.00 6.13 9.25
CA LEU A 68 12.17 5.41 10.51
C LEU A 68 13.33 4.40 10.45
N LEU A 69 13.52 3.73 9.32
CA LEU A 69 14.67 2.84 9.11
C LEU A 69 16.00 3.62 9.13
N ALA A 70 16.07 4.76 8.43
CA ALA A 70 17.26 5.61 8.38
C ALA A 70 17.62 6.19 9.77
N GLN A 71 16.62 6.39 10.64
CA GLN A 71 16.80 6.82 12.02
C GLN A 71 17.12 5.66 12.99
N GLY A 72 17.17 4.41 12.51
CA GLY A 72 17.40 3.22 13.34
C GLY A 72 16.22 2.86 14.26
N ALA A 73 15.03 3.44 14.04
CA ALA A 73 13.83 3.18 14.85
C ALA A 73 13.17 1.83 14.51
N VAL A 74 13.45 1.27 13.32
CA VAL A 74 12.98 -0.04 12.88
C VAL A 74 14.18 -0.91 12.57
N LYS A 75 14.25 -2.12 13.15
CA LYS A 75 15.40 -3.03 12.99
C LYS A 75 15.24 -4.05 11.87
N SER A 76 14.03 -4.26 11.36
CA SER A 76 13.76 -5.27 10.33
C SER A 76 14.01 -4.72 8.93
N HIS A 77 15.20 -5.01 8.39
CA HIS A 77 15.53 -4.70 6.99
C HIS A 77 14.60 -5.44 6.01
N LEU A 78 14.23 -6.69 6.32
CA LEU A 78 13.30 -7.47 5.49
C LEU A 78 11.93 -6.82 5.36
N HIS A 79 11.39 -6.31 6.48
CA HIS A 79 10.11 -5.60 6.47
C HIS A 79 10.15 -4.39 5.53
N ALA A 80 11.21 -3.58 5.64
CA ALA A 80 11.40 -2.40 4.78
C ALA A 80 11.60 -2.78 3.31
N THR A 81 12.38 -3.82 3.00
CA THR A 81 12.60 -4.30 1.63
C THR A 81 11.29 -4.75 0.98
N VAL A 82 10.48 -5.55 1.68
CA VAL A 82 9.19 -6.02 1.14
C VAL A 82 8.21 -4.87 0.93
N MET A 83 8.20 -3.89 1.83
CA MET A 83 7.42 -2.65 1.68
C MET A 83 7.80 -1.85 0.43
N LEU A 84 9.10 -1.66 0.19
CA LEU A 84 9.61 -0.96 -0.99
C LEU A 84 9.30 -1.70 -2.29
N LEU A 85 9.49 -3.02 -2.30
CA LEU A 85 9.13 -3.85 -3.46
C LEU A 85 7.64 -3.73 -3.77
N GLY A 86 6.79 -3.72 -2.75
CA GLY A 86 5.35 -3.51 -2.92
C GLY A 86 5.01 -2.17 -3.55
N VAL A 87 5.66 -1.07 -3.13
CA VAL A 87 5.44 0.27 -3.73
C VAL A 87 5.88 0.32 -5.19
N ILE A 88 7.05 -0.24 -5.50
CA ILE A 88 7.55 -0.31 -6.89
C ILE A 88 6.55 -1.09 -7.74
N LEU A 89 6.07 -2.23 -7.22
CA LEU A 89 5.10 -3.07 -7.91
C LEU A 89 3.77 -2.34 -8.11
N ALA A 90 3.28 -1.62 -7.10
CA ALA A 90 2.08 -0.80 -7.20
C ALA A 90 2.19 0.25 -8.31
N HIS A 91 3.34 0.92 -8.44
CA HIS A 91 3.59 1.88 -9.52
C HIS A 91 3.61 1.25 -10.91
N ILE A 92 4.28 0.11 -11.06
CA ILE A 92 4.32 -0.63 -12.33
C ILE A 92 2.90 -1.01 -12.75
N LEU A 93 2.11 -1.58 -11.82
CA LEU A 93 0.75 -2.03 -12.07
C LEU A 93 -0.22 -0.85 -12.28
N PHE A 94 -0.01 0.27 -11.60
CA PHE A 94 -0.79 1.48 -11.82
C PHE A 94 -0.65 1.99 -13.25
N ARG A 95 0.54 1.85 -13.85
CA ARG A 95 0.77 2.15 -15.26
C ARG A 95 -0.11 1.26 -16.15
N SER A 96 -0.18 -0.04 -15.86
CA SER A 96 -1.07 -0.97 -16.57
C SER A 96 -2.55 -0.62 -16.40
N VAL A 97 -2.98 -0.20 -15.20
CA VAL A 97 -4.35 0.28 -14.95
C VAL A 97 -4.67 1.55 -15.75
N ARG A 98 -3.69 2.46 -15.86
CA ARG A 98 -3.86 3.72 -16.59
C ARG A 98 -3.91 3.51 -18.10
N SER A 99 -3.16 2.55 -18.62
CA SER A 99 -3.10 2.21 -20.04
C SER A 99 -4.19 1.23 -20.49
N ALA A 100 -4.89 0.58 -19.55
CA ALA A 100 -5.95 -0.36 -19.87
C ALA A 100 -7.13 0.34 -20.58
N PRO A 101 -7.69 -0.27 -21.65
CA PRO A 101 -8.90 0.23 -22.28
C PRO A 101 -10.03 0.34 -21.26
N VAL A 102 -10.85 1.38 -21.38
CA VAL A 102 -11.98 1.66 -20.48
C VAL A 102 -12.98 0.49 -20.48
N GLU A 103 -13.05 -0.29 -21.56
CA GLU A 103 -14.21 -1.13 -21.81
C GLU A 103 -14.23 -2.56 -21.25
N LYS A 104 -13.17 -3.12 -20.64
CA LYS A 104 -13.30 -4.50 -20.07
C LYS A 104 -12.18 -5.04 -19.20
N SER A 105 -11.04 -4.35 -19.06
CA SER A 105 -9.89 -4.97 -18.41
C SER A 105 -9.90 -4.76 -16.89
N TRP A 106 -10.64 -5.61 -16.18
CA TRP A 106 -10.68 -5.66 -14.71
C TRP A 106 -9.43 -6.33 -14.11
N LEU A 107 -8.75 -7.19 -14.88
CA LEU A 107 -7.57 -7.93 -14.43
C LEU A 107 -6.41 -7.02 -13.99
N PRO A 108 -5.98 -5.98 -14.74
CA PRO A 108 -4.93 -5.06 -14.29
C PRO A 108 -5.29 -4.35 -12.97
N ARG A 109 -6.57 -4.00 -12.78
CA ARG A 109 -7.06 -3.37 -11.54
C ARG A 109 -7.03 -4.35 -10.38
N PHE A 110 -7.42 -5.59 -10.62
CA PHE A 110 -7.35 -6.65 -9.62
C PHE A 110 -5.92 -6.88 -9.18
N LEU A 111 -4.99 -7.05 -10.13
CA LEU A 111 -3.57 -7.25 -9.84
C LEU A 111 -2.96 -6.05 -9.09
N PHE A 112 -3.34 -4.83 -9.47
CA PHE A 112 -2.90 -3.59 -8.82
C PHE A 112 -3.24 -3.54 -7.31
N TYR A 113 -4.36 -4.13 -6.88
CA TYR A 113 -4.67 -4.22 -5.45
C TYR A 113 -4.14 -5.52 -4.82
N ALA A 114 -4.28 -6.66 -5.50
CA ALA A 114 -3.96 -7.98 -4.95
C ALA A 114 -2.46 -8.18 -4.69
N LEU A 115 -1.59 -7.75 -5.61
CA LEU A 115 -0.14 -7.97 -5.47
C LEU A 115 0.48 -7.10 -4.36
N PRO A 116 0.22 -5.79 -4.29
CA PRO A 116 0.65 -4.99 -3.14
C PRO A 116 0.08 -5.48 -1.81
N LEU A 117 -1.18 -5.95 -1.77
CA LEU A 117 -1.75 -6.56 -0.57
C LEU A 117 -0.96 -7.79 -0.13
N ALA A 118 -0.55 -8.65 -1.06
CA ALA A 118 0.32 -9.79 -0.76
C ALA A 118 1.67 -9.33 -0.17
N CYS A 119 2.27 -8.26 -0.70
CA CYS A 119 3.49 -7.67 -0.12
C CYS A 119 3.25 -7.11 1.29
N ILE A 120 2.12 -6.43 1.54
CA ILE A 120 1.76 -5.93 2.87
C ILE A 120 1.64 -7.07 3.87
N ILE A 121 0.98 -8.17 3.49
CA ILE A 121 0.82 -9.36 4.34
C ILE A 121 2.18 -10.02 4.59
N ALA A 122 3.01 -10.19 3.55
CA ALA A 122 4.35 -10.74 3.70
C ALA A 122 5.22 -9.88 4.64
N GLY A 123 5.13 -8.55 4.54
CA GLY A 123 5.81 -7.62 5.43
C GLY A 123 5.34 -7.74 6.89
N LEU A 124 4.05 -8.03 7.12
CA LEU A 124 3.52 -8.29 8.46
C LEU A 124 4.03 -9.62 9.03
N VAL A 125 3.99 -10.68 8.24
CA VAL A 125 4.48 -12.01 8.65
C VAL A 125 5.97 -11.98 8.96
N ALA A 126 6.76 -11.19 8.21
CA ALA A 126 8.17 -10.96 8.47
C ALA A 126 8.43 -10.27 9.83
N ILE A 127 7.52 -9.40 10.29
CA ILE A 127 7.58 -8.86 11.66
C ILE A 127 7.22 -9.95 12.68
N GLY A 128 6.21 -10.77 12.40
CA GLY A 128 5.76 -11.83 13.32
C GLY A 128 6.80 -12.93 13.60
N HIS A 129 7.75 -13.16 12.68
CA HIS A 129 8.84 -14.14 12.85
C HIS A 129 10.09 -13.57 13.53
N PHE A 130 10.27 -12.25 13.53
CA PHE A 130 11.40 -11.57 14.16
C PHE A 130 10.89 -10.62 15.24
N PRO A 131 10.86 -11.04 16.52
CA PRO A 131 10.48 -10.15 17.61
C PRO A 131 11.42 -8.93 17.64
N ILE A 132 10.80 -7.77 17.80
CA ILE A 132 11.37 -6.42 17.81
C ILE A 132 12.42 -6.26 18.92
#